data_AF-A0A7C9AZ35-F1
#
_entry.id   AF-A0A7C9AZ35-F1
#
_cell.length_a   1.000
_cell.length_b   1.000
_cell.length_c   1.000
_cell.angle_alpha   90.00
_cell.angle_beta   90.00
_cell.angle_gamma   90.00
#
_symmetry.space_group_name_H-M   'P 1'
#
loop_
_entity.id
_entity.type
_entity.pdbx_description
1 polymer ?
#
loop_
_entity_poly.entity_id
_entity_poly.type
_entity_poly.pdbx_seq_one_letter_code
_entity_poly.pdbx_strand_id
1 'polypeptide(L)'
;VKAHRFFMDESWDSFEQIFDAYMREASKEWIETNGGGSLLEDLYKALDEVVKLAECEIYSYNPDSDADPFLQRGAIWSFNFFFYNRKLKRVVSLRFCCLSNLVADEFLTDDLAFE
;
A
#
# COMPACT_ATOMS: atom_id res chain seq x y z
N VAL A 1 8.45 16.07 -13.19
CA VAL A 1 7.83 14.81 -12.70
C VAL A 1 8.36 13.66 -13.54
N LYS A 2 9.16 12.74 -12.97
CA LYS A 2 9.77 11.60 -13.66
C LYS A 2 9.06 10.28 -13.28
N ALA A 3 7.72 10.29 -13.24
CA ALA A 3 6.92 9.16 -12.77
C ALA A 3 7.29 7.83 -13.46
N HIS A 4 7.57 7.86 -14.76
CA HIS A 4 8.01 6.69 -15.53
C HIS A 4 9.30 5.99 -15.03
N ARG A 5 10.04 6.61 -14.10
CA ARG A 5 11.28 6.04 -13.54
C ARG A 5 11.07 5.35 -12.20
N PHE A 6 9.90 5.55 -11.59
CA PHE A 6 9.61 5.11 -10.22
C PHE A 6 8.46 4.12 -10.14
N PHE A 7 7.70 3.98 -11.25
CA PHE A 7 6.71 2.94 -11.40
C PHE A 7 7.36 1.66 -11.92
N MET A 8 7.14 0.57 -11.19
CA MET A 8 7.50 -0.78 -11.61
C MET A 8 6.21 -1.58 -11.81
N ASP A 9 6.14 -2.35 -12.89
CA ASP A 9 5.04 -3.29 -13.10
C ASP A 9 5.17 -4.44 -12.11
N GLU A 10 4.10 -4.74 -11.39
CA GLU A 10 4.04 -5.78 -10.37
C GLU A 10 3.00 -6.84 -10.74
N SER A 11 3.18 -8.05 -10.20
CA SER A 11 2.15 -9.08 -10.25
C SER A 11 1.38 -9.11 -8.93
N TRP A 12 0.23 -9.78 -8.94
CA TRP A 12 -0.49 -10.03 -7.70
C TRP A 12 0.35 -10.89 -6.74
N ASP A 13 1.07 -11.89 -7.26
CA ASP A 13 1.94 -12.75 -6.46
C ASP A 13 3.08 -11.95 -5.76
N SER A 14 3.67 -10.96 -6.44
CA SER A 14 4.71 -10.12 -5.81
C SER A 14 4.12 -9.22 -4.72
N PHE A 15 2.93 -8.67 -4.96
CA PHE A 15 2.17 -7.93 -3.96
C PHE A 15 1.85 -8.80 -2.72
N GLU A 16 1.34 -10.01 -2.90
CA GLU A 16 1.03 -10.94 -1.80
C GLU A 16 2.26 -11.27 -0.97
N GLN A 17 3.40 -11.56 -1.63
CA GLN A 17 4.66 -11.84 -0.93
C GLN A 17 5.11 -10.65 -0.06
N ILE A 18 4.99 -9.42 -0.58
CA ILE A 18 5.31 -8.21 0.17
C ILE A 18 4.32 -8.04 1.33
N PHE A 19 3.02 -8.23 1.09
CA PHE A 19 1.99 -8.10 2.11
C PHE A 19 2.22 -9.10 3.25
N ASP A 20 2.47 -10.37 2.96
CA ASP A 20 2.70 -11.42 3.97
C ASP A 20 4.01 -11.24 4.75
N ALA A 21 5.02 -10.62 4.12
CA ALA A 21 6.28 -10.32 4.77
C ALA A 21 6.17 -9.12 5.73
N TYR A 22 5.57 -8.02 5.28
CA TYR A 22 5.59 -6.73 5.99
C TYR A 22 4.34 -6.47 6.85
N MET A 23 3.17 -6.95 6.43
CA MET A 23 1.90 -6.77 7.16
C MET A 23 1.55 -7.96 8.07
N ARG A 24 2.52 -8.85 8.36
CA ARG A 24 2.30 -10.07 9.13
C ARG A 24 1.64 -9.84 10.49
N GLU A 25 2.14 -8.89 11.26
CA GLU A 25 1.59 -8.61 12.61
C GLU A 25 0.18 -8.02 12.52
N ALA A 26 -0.09 -7.16 11.51
CA ALA A 26 -1.43 -6.64 11.27
C ALA A 26 -2.41 -7.75 10.85
N SER A 27 -1.97 -8.68 9.99
CA SER A 27 -2.77 -9.85 9.60
C SER A 27 -3.07 -10.75 10.79
N LYS A 28 -2.12 -10.92 11.72
CA LYS A 28 -2.31 -11.68 12.95
C LYS A 28 -3.34 -11.01 13.87
N GLU A 29 -3.20 -9.71 14.10
CA GLU A 29 -4.15 -8.92 14.90
C GLU A 29 -5.57 -8.96 14.31
N TRP A 30 -5.68 -8.90 12.98
CA TRP A 30 -6.95 -9.01 12.28
C TRP A 30 -7.65 -10.35 12.54
N ILE A 31 -6.91 -11.46 12.51
CA ILE A 31 -7.43 -12.80 12.81
C ILE A 31 -7.97 -12.86 14.24
N GLU A 32 -7.22 -12.33 15.20
CA GLU A 32 -7.60 -12.32 16.62
C GLU A 32 -8.85 -11.48 16.88
N THR A 33 -8.98 -10.33 16.21
CA THR A 33 -10.11 -9.40 16.37
C THR A 33 -11.37 -9.87 15.65
N ASN A 34 -11.25 -10.42 14.44
CA ASN A 34 -12.38 -10.73 13.56
C ASN A 34 -12.76 -12.21 13.52
N GLY A 35 -12.09 -13.06 14.31
CA GLY A 35 -12.50 -14.46 14.51
C GLY A 35 -12.12 -15.40 13.37
N GLY A 36 -10.95 -15.22 12.75
CA GLY A 36 -10.38 -16.22 11.83
C GLY A 36 -10.32 -15.87 10.34
N GLY A 37 -10.71 -14.66 9.92
CA GLY A 37 -10.59 -14.20 8.53
C GLY A 37 -9.18 -13.72 8.17
N SER A 38 -8.78 -13.86 6.90
CA SER A 38 -7.50 -13.34 6.40
C SER A 38 -7.67 -11.87 5.96
N LEU A 39 -6.85 -10.97 6.52
CA LEU A 39 -6.83 -9.56 6.12
C LEU A 39 -6.57 -9.40 4.61
N LEU A 40 -5.69 -10.22 4.06
CA LEU A 40 -5.36 -10.20 2.64
C LEU A 40 -6.56 -10.61 1.77
N GLU A 41 -7.35 -11.60 2.20
CA GLU A 41 -8.57 -12.00 1.48
C GLU A 41 -9.63 -10.91 1.51
N ASP A 42 -9.80 -10.25 2.64
CA ASP A 42 -10.78 -9.16 2.77
C ASP A 42 -10.34 -7.93 1.95
N LEU A 43 -9.04 -7.64 1.93
CA LEU A 43 -8.46 -6.63 1.04
C LEU A 43 -8.67 -6.99 -0.44
N TYR A 44 -8.44 -8.25 -0.83
CA TYR A 44 -8.69 -8.72 -2.19
C TYR A 44 -10.14 -8.47 -2.61
N LYS A 45 -11.10 -8.88 -1.77
CA LYS A 45 -12.53 -8.70 -2.05
C LYS A 45 -12.88 -7.22 -2.21
N ALA A 46 -12.40 -6.37 -1.30
CA ALA A 46 -12.63 -4.93 -1.37
C ALA A 46 -12.05 -4.31 -2.66
N LEU A 47 -10.85 -4.71 -3.07
CA LEU A 47 -10.25 -4.27 -4.32
C LEU A 47 -11.03 -4.78 -5.54
N ASP A 48 -11.41 -6.05 -5.58
CA ASP A 48 -12.13 -6.63 -6.72
C ASP A 48 -13.53 -6.05 -6.93
N GLU A 49 -14.22 -5.69 -5.84
CA GLU A 49 -15.48 -4.96 -5.90
C GLU A 49 -15.34 -3.60 -6.59
N VAL A 50 -14.25 -2.88 -6.30
CA VAL A 50 -14.04 -1.51 -6.78
C VAL A 50 -13.39 -1.47 -8.17
N VAL A 51 -12.39 -2.29 -8.45
CA VAL A 51 -11.59 -2.19 -9.68
C VAL A 51 -11.59 -3.45 -10.54
N LYS A 52 -12.25 -4.56 -10.15
CA LYS A 52 -12.17 -5.85 -10.87
C LYS A 52 -10.71 -6.27 -11.03
N LEU A 53 -10.14 -6.82 -9.96
CA LEU A 53 -8.71 -6.97 -9.75
C LEU A 53 -8.06 -7.88 -10.80
N ALA A 54 -8.79 -8.89 -11.29
CA ALA A 54 -8.34 -9.77 -12.37
C ALA A 54 -8.11 -9.05 -13.72
N GLU A 55 -8.66 -7.85 -13.91
CA GLU A 55 -8.47 -7.02 -15.09
C GLU A 55 -7.58 -5.79 -14.82
N CYS A 56 -6.91 -5.75 -13.67
CA CYS A 56 -6.05 -4.64 -13.27
C CYS A 56 -4.59 -4.84 -13.65
N GLU A 57 -3.94 -3.74 -14.00
CA GLU A 57 -2.50 -3.60 -14.02
C GLU A 57 -2.06 -3.09 -12.65
N ILE A 58 -1.07 -3.74 -12.03
CA ILE A 58 -0.57 -3.41 -10.69
C ILE A 58 0.77 -2.73 -10.86
N TYR A 59 0.96 -1.61 -10.17
CA TYR A 59 2.22 -0.91 -10.14
C TYR A 59 2.66 -0.62 -8.72
N SER A 60 3.95 -0.72 -8.45
CA SER A 60 4.57 -0.19 -7.23
C SER A 60 5.23 1.16 -7.53
N TYR A 61 5.18 2.07 -6.56
CA TYR A 61 5.88 3.36 -6.61
C TYR A 61 6.96 3.42 -5.54
N ASN A 62 8.22 3.49 -5.97
CA ASN A 62 9.36 3.65 -5.10
C ASN A 62 10.09 4.97 -5.41
N PRO A 63 9.89 6.02 -4.60
CA PRO A 63 10.56 7.30 -4.82
C PRO A 63 12.03 7.24 -4.37
N ASP A 64 12.96 7.48 -5.28
CA ASP A 64 14.40 7.61 -4.95
C ASP A 64 14.76 8.95 -4.29
N SER A 65 13.80 9.86 -4.05
CA SER A 65 14.07 11.24 -3.65
C SER A 65 13.40 11.62 -2.34
N ASP A 66 14.21 12.14 -1.41
CA ASP A 66 13.77 12.74 -0.13
C ASP A 66 12.81 13.95 -0.27
N ALA A 67 12.60 14.43 -1.50
CA ALA A 67 11.68 15.51 -1.85
C ALA A 67 10.32 15.00 -2.35
N ASP A 68 10.08 13.69 -2.37
CA ASP A 68 8.82 13.11 -2.85
C ASP A 68 7.75 13.07 -1.73
N PRO A 69 6.55 13.62 -1.95
CA PRO A 69 5.49 13.63 -0.95
C PRO A 69 4.92 12.23 -0.62
N PHE A 70 5.21 11.20 -1.42
CA PHE A 70 4.86 9.81 -1.11
C PHE A 70 5.95 9.09 -0.31
N LEU A 71 7.12 9.73 -0.11
CA LEU A 71 8.13 9.23 0.79
C LEU A 71 7.77 9.64 2.21
N GLN A 72 7.26 8.68 2.98
CA GLN A 72 6.94 8.93 4.37
C GLN A 72 8.21 9.01 5.22
N ARG A 73 8.54 10.23 5.65
CA ARG A 73 9.75 10.50 6.40
C ARG A 73 9.72 9.76 7.74
N GLY A 74 10.78 9.03 8.06
CA GLY A 74 10.90 8.28 9.30
C GLY A 74 10.19 6.91 9.31
N ALA A 75 9.59 6.49 8.19
CA ALA A 75 9.09 5.13 8.04
C ALA A 75 10.24 4.12 8.01
N ILE A 76 10.11 3.03 8.76
CA ILE A 76 11.02 1.87 8.72
C ILE A 76 10.94 1.23 7.32
N TRP A 77 9.71 1.13 6.81
CA TRP A 77 9.40 0.74 5.44
C TRP A 77 8.09 1.39 5.02
N SER A 78 7.92 1.62 3.72
CA SER A 78 6.70 2.16 3.12
C SER A 78 6.53 1.58 1.72
N PHE A 79 5.30 1.21 1.39
CA PHE A 79 4.92 0.70 0.08
C PHE A 79 3.75 1.49 -0.46
N ASN A 80 3.84 1.83 -1.75
CA ASN A 80 2.81 2.52 -2.49
C ASN A 80 2.42 1.67 -3.69
N PHE A 81 1.24 1.05 -3.65
CA PHE A 81 0.71 0.25 -4.75
C PHE A 81 -0.45 0.98 -5.44
N PHE A 82 -0.53 0.77 -6.76
CA PHE A 82 -1.60 1.30 -7.60
C PHE A 82 -2.22 0.18 -8.41
N PHE A 83 -3.53 0.03 -8.30
CA PHE A 83 -4.34 -0.93 -9.04
C PHE A 83 -5.13 -0.17 -10.10
N TYR A 84 -4.75 -0.32 -11.36
CA TYR A 84 -5.36 0.39 -12.47
C TYR A 84 -6.20 -0.54 -13.34
N ASN A 85 -7.50 -0.28 -13.42
CA ASN A 85 -8.36 -0.91 -14.41
C ASN A 85 -8.55 0.02 -15.62
N ARG A 86 -7.98 -0.37 -16.76
CA ARG A 86 -8.03 0.40 -18.00
C ARG A 86 -9.44 0.51 -18.60
N LYS A 87 -10.28 -0.53 -18.44
CA LYS A 87 -11.67 -0.53 -18.96
C LYS A 87 -12.56 0.41 -18.16
N LEU A 88 -12.41 0.40 -16.83
CA LEU A 88 -13.17 1.26 -15.91
C LEU A 88 -12.58 2.68 -15.81
N LYS A 89 -11.35 2.89 -16.31
CA LYS A 89 -10.56 4.13 -16.14
C LYS A 89 -10.45 4.51 -14.65
N ARG A 90 -10.27 3.52 -13.79
CA ARG A 90 -10.28 3.68 -12.33
C ARG A 90 -8.95 3.22 -11.75
N VAL A 91 -8.45 3.98 -10.79
CA VAL A 91 -7.23 3.68 -10.04
C VAL A 91 -7.57 3.60 -8.56
N VAL A 92 -7.11 2.56 -7.87
CA VAL A 92 -7.05 2.51 -6.41
C VAL A 92 -5.59 2.63 -5.99
N SER A 93 -5.31 3.54 -5.07
CA SER A 93 -4.01 3.64 -4.41
C SER A 93 -4.10 2.98 -3.05
N LEU A 94 -3.19 2.05 -2.77
CA LEU A 94 -3.04 1.40 -1.49
C LEU A 94 -1.66 1.73 -0.94
N ARG A 95 -1.62 2.32 0.25
CA ARG A 95 -0.38 2.70 0.93
C ARG A 95 -0.35 2.08 2.31
N PHE A 96 0.77 1.48 2.66
CA PHE A 96 1.00 0.96 4.00
C PHE A 96 2.47 1.11 4.36
N CYS A 97 2.71 1.45 5.62
CA CYS A 97 4.02 1.77 6.16
C CYS A 97 4.14 1.24 7.60
N CYS A 98 5.36 1.21 8.11
CA CYS A 98 5.60 1.05 9.53
C CYS A 98 6.42 2.22 10.05
N LEU A 99 5.93 2.81 11.13
CA LEU A 99 6.58 3.89 11.85
C LEU A 99 7.10 3.36 13.19
N SER A 100 8.23 3.91 13.64
CA SER A 100 8.71 3.68 14.98
C SER A 100 7.95 4.56 15.96
N ASN A 101 7.33 3.96 16.98
CA ASN A 101 6.67 4.71 18.06
C ASN A 101 7.64 5.59 18.86
N LEU A 102 8.96 5.40 18.72
CA LEU A 102 9.97 6.26 19.33
C LEU A 102 10.03 7.65 18.68
N VAL A 103 9.49 7.81 17.47
CA VAL A 103 9.58 9.03 16.66
C VAL A 103 8.22 9.44 16.06
N ALA A 104 7.16 8.66 16.33
CA ALA A 104 5.85 8.84 15.71
C ALA A 104 5.20 10.21 16.00
N ASP A 105 5.40 10.75 17.21
CA ASP A 105 4.80 12.03 17.60
C ASP A 105 5.35 13.24 16.81
N GLU A 106 6.57 13.16 16.27
CA GLU A 106 7.16 14.27 15.51
C GLU A 106 6.72 14.29 14.02
N PHE A 107 6.35 13.14 13.45
CA PHE A 107 6.10 13.00 12.00
C PHE A 107 4.61 12.90 11.61
N LEU A 108 3.73 12.44 12.50
CA LEU A 108 2.29 12.32 12.20
C LEU A 108 1.58 13.67 12.00
N THR A 109 2.22 14.77 12.42
CA THR A 109 1.65 16.12 12.29
C THR A 109 1.77 16.73 10.90
N ASP A 110 2.66 16.21 10.05
CA ASP A 110 2.92 16.77 8.70
C ASP A 110 2.05 16.09 7.61
N ASP A 111 1.70 14.82 7.79
CA ASP A 111 0.94 14.03 6.78
C ASP A 111 -0.58 14.31 6.76
N LEU A 112 -1.15 14.84 7.86
CA LEU A 112 -2.57 15.25 7.92
C LEU A 112 -2.84 16.63 7.29
N ALA A 113 -1.81 17.32 6.78
CA ALA A 113 -1.94 18.65 6.18
C ALA A 113 -2.49 18.65 4.74
N PHE A 114 -2.91 17.49 4.21
CA PHE A 114 -3.44 17.34 2.85
C PHE A 114 -4.85 16.74 2.77
N GLU A 115 -5.70 16.96 3.78
CA GLU A 115 -7.17 16.88 3.63
C GLU A 115 -7.79 18.23 3.27
#